data_AF-A0AAN6SAJ4-F1
#
_entry.id   AF-A0AAN6SAJ4-F1
#
_cell.length_a   1.000
_cell.length_b   1.000
_cell.length_c   1.000
_cell.angle_alpha   90.00
_cell.angle_beta   90.00
_cell.angle_gamma   90.00
#
_symmetry.space_group_name_H-M   'P 1'
#
loop_
_entity.id
_entity.type
_entity.pdbx_description
1 polymer ?
#
loop_
_entity_poly.entity_id
_entity_poly.type
_entity_poly.pdbx_seq_one_letter_code
_entity_poly.pdbx_strand_id
1 'polypeptide(L)'
;EYHVHRAIVCTQSEFFSAACRGSFKARKIDLPDDDPRLVHIMVHYLYHFDYDVRLQHERSGYDGLEMDGYETNVNEPAADALLTHAKIYALAEKYLIRGLKALALRQFKAAATVSLDIDDFLGAALVVYKSTIEDDRGLRDVVVETLSKHSEWLDEEKVRDVLKELGALTYDINDMFIYMRQEHRFY
;
A
#
# COMPACT_ATOMS: atom_id res chain seq x y z
N GLU A 1 -13.22 -7.74 -16.75
CA GLU A 1 -13.20 -9.16 -16.31
C GLU A 1 -11.80 -9.72 -16.55
N TYR A 2 -11.30 -10.58 -15.66
CA TYR A 2 -9.98 -11.21 -15.79
C TYR A 2 -10.13 -12.72 -15.93
N HIS A 3 -9.50 -13.31 -16.95
CA HIS A 3 -9.36 -14.76 -17.05
C HIS A 3 -8.07 -15.18 -16.36
N VAL A 4 -8.18 -15.98 -15.30
CA VAL A 4 -7.05 -16.37 -14.46
C VAL A 4 -6.98 -17.87 -14.23
N HIS A 5 -5.78 -18.39 -13.99
CA HIS A 5 -5.51 -19.79 -13.75
C HIS A 5 -5.55 -20.10 -12.25
N ARG A 6 -6.44 -21.01 -11.84
CA ARG A 6 -6.54 -21.46 -10.44
C ARG A 6 -5.22 -22.01 -9.90
N ALA A 7 -4.43 -22.68 -10.74
CA ALA A 7 -3.12 -23.22 -10.35
C ALA A 7 -2.11 -22.12 -9.93
N ILE A 8 -2.29 -20.89 -10.40
CA ILE A 8 -1.44 -19.74 -10.08
C ILE A 8 -2.06 -18.93 -8.92
N VAL A 9 -3.36 -18.64 -8.98
CA VAL A 9 -4.03 -17.79 -8.00
C VAL A 9 -4.18 -18.49 -6.64
N CYS A 10 -4.64 -19.75 -6.61
CA CYS A 10 -4.90 -20.48 -5.37
C CYS A 10 -3.62 -20.91 -4.62
N THR A 11 -2.47 -20.95 -5.30
CA THR A 11 -1.18 -21.26 -4.65
C THR A 11 -0.58 -20.07 -3.92
N GLN A 12 -1.05 -18.86 -4.24
CA GLN A 12 -0.51 -17.61 -3.69
C GLN A 12 -1.49 -16.87 -2.76
N SER A 13 -2.77 -17.24 -2.76
CA SER A 13 -3.81 -16.65 -1.93
C SER A 13 -4.59 -17.73 -1.19
N GLU A 14 -4.54 -17.72 0.13
CA GLU A 14 -5.35 -18.61 0.96
C GLU A 14 -6.85 -18.32 0.79
N PHE A 15 -7.22 -17.04 0.65
CA PHE A 15 -8.59 -16.62 0.35
C PHE A 15 -9.11 -17.26 -0.94
N PHE A 16 -8.39 -17.08 -2.06
CA PHE A 16 -8.83 -17.64 -3.34
C PHE A 16 -8.73 -19.17 -3.36
N SER A 17 -7.78 -19.76 -2.62
CA SER A 17 -7.71 -21.22 -2.42
C SER A 17 -8.96 -21.74 -1.73
N ALA A 18 -9.39 -21.08 -0.64
CA ALA A 18 -10.61 -21.41 0.09
C ALA A 18 -11.87 -21.19 -0.77
N ALA A 19 -11.98 -20.04 -1.44
CA ALA A 19 -13.10 -19.72 -2.34
C ALA A 19 -13.22 -20.70 -3.53
N CYS A 20 -12.10 -21.30 -3.95
CA CYS A 20 -12.07 -22.32 -4.99
C CYS A 20 -12.27 -23.75 -4.48
N ARG A 21 -12.29 -23.98 -3.16
CA ARG A 21 -12.47 -25.29 -2.51
C ARG A 21 -13.86 -25.37 -1.87
N GLY A 22 -14.47 -26.56 -1.86
CA GLY A 22 -15.78 -26.81 -1.22
C GLY A 22 -16.97 -26.89 -2.19
N SER A 23 -18.18 -26.89 -1.61
CA SER A 23 -19.47 -26.99 -2.33
C SER A 23 -19.76 -25.78 -3.23
N PHE A 24 -19.12 -24.64 -2.94
CA PHE A 24 -19.15 -23.44 -3.75
C PHE A 24 -17.96 -23.43 -4.71
N LYS A 25 -18.00 -24.25 -5.77
CA LYS A 25 -17.02 -24.16 -6.87
C LYS A 25 -17.28 -22.88 -7.67
N ALA A 26 -16.85 -21.74 -7.14
CA ALA A 26 -16.98 -20.46 -7.82
C ALA A 26 -16.17 -20.49 -9.12
N ARG A 27 -16.87 -20.46 -10.27
CA ARG A 27 -16.24 -20.25 -11.59
C ARG A 27 -15.89 -18.79 -11.82
N LYS A 28 -16.49 -17.89 -11.04
CA LYS A 28 -16.33 -16.44 -11.06
C LYS A 28 -16.37 -15.95 -9.61
N ILE A 29 -15.48 -15.03 -9.27
CA ILE A 29 -15.41 -14.38 -7.97
C ILE A 29 -15.54 -12.88 -8.24
N ASP A 30 -16.58 -12.26 -7.70
CA ASP A 30 -16.85 -10.83 -7.87
C ASP A 30 -16.22 -10.06 -6.70
N LEU A 31 -15.50 -8.97 -7.03
CA LEU A 31 -14.77 -8.11 -6.09
C LEU A 31 -15.30 -6.66 -6.16
N PRO A 32 -16.59 -6.41 -5.86
CA PRO A 32 -17.24 -5.12 -6.14
C PRO A 32 -16.74 -3.97 -5.26
N ASP A 33 -16.21 -4.27 -4.08
CA ASP A 33 -15.78 -3.27 -3.10
C ASP A 33 -14.33 -2.81 -3.30
N ASP A 34 -13.59 -3.42 -4.24
CA ASP A 34 -12.19 -3.11 -4.47
C ASP A 34 -11.98 -2.25 -5.70
N ASP A 35 -11.03 -1.33 -5.59
CA ASP A 35 -10.57 -0.50 -6.70
C ASP A 35 -10.07 -1.39 -7.86
N PRO A 36 -10.66 -1.30 -9.07
CA PRO A 36 -10.22 -2.07 -10.24
C PRO A 36 -8.73 -1.93 -10.57
N ARG A 37 -8.12 -0.77 -10.28
CA ARG A 37 -6.68 -0.55 -10.47
C ARG A 37 -5.86 -1.41 -9.51
N LEU A 38 -6.24 -1.47 -8.23
CA LEU A 38 -5.54 -2.30 -7.25
C LEU A 38 -5.75 -3.79 -7.53
N VAL A 39 -6.95 -4.17 -7.98
CA VAL A 39 -7.21 -5.54 -8.45
C VAL A 39 -6.34 -5.87 -9.65
N HIS A 40 -6.15 -4.93 -10.58
CA HIS A 40 -5.24 -5.12 -11.71
C HIS A 40 -3.80 -5.39 -11.25
N ILE A 41 -3.28 -4.60 -10.30
CA ILE A 41 -1.96 -4.80 -9.68
C ILE A 41 -1.85 -6.16 -9.02
N MET A 42 -2.85 -6.54 -8.22
CA MET A 42 -2.88 -7.84 -7.56
C MET A 42 -2.83 -8.99 -8.57
N VAL A 43 -3.64 -8.94 -9.63
CA VAL A 43 -3.63 -9.96 -10.69
C VAL A 43 -2.29 -9.98 -11.41
N HIS A 44 -1.70 -8.82 -11.72
CA HIS A 44 -0.37 -8.75 -12.34
C HIS A 44 0.70 -9.42 -11.46
N TYR A 45 0.73 -9.09 -10.16
CA TYR A 45 1.65 -9.67 -9.21
C TYR A 45 1.52 -11.20 -9.14
N LEU A 46 0.31 -11.74 -9.15
CA LEU A 46 0.10 -13.19 -9.10
C LEU A 46 0.78 -13.94 -10.26
N TYR A 47 1.09 -13.28 -11.37
CA TYR A 47 1.78 -13.92 -12.50
C TYR A 47 3.27 -13.59 -12.58
N HIS A 48 3.67 -12.42 -12.08
CA HIS A 48 5.02 -11.89 -12.31
C HIS A 48 5.84 -11.77 -11.03
N PHE A 49 5.22 -11.95 -9.86
CA PHE A 49 5.81 -11.72 -8.53
C PHE A 49 6.34 -10.30 -8.32
N ASP A 50 5.89 -9.37 -9.15
CA ASP A 50 6.26 -7.96 -9.08
C ASP A 50 5.11 -7.07 -9.57
N TYR A 51 5.17 -5.80 -9.18
CA TYR A 51 4.32 -4.76 -9.71
C TYR A 51 5.06 -3.42 -9.72
N ASP A 52 4.70 -2.57 -10.69
CA ASP A 52 5.18 -1.20 -10.79
C ASP A 52 3.98 -0.26 -10.78
N VAL A 53 4.00 0.72 -9.87
CA VAL A 53 2.96 1.75 -9.73
C VAL A 53 2.99 2.77 -10.88
N ARG A 54 4.12 2.88 -11.59
CA ARG A 54 4.34 3.79 -12.72
C ARG A 54 3.66 3.29 -14.00
N LEU A 55 3.79 1.99 -14.28
CA LEU A 55 3.20 1.33 -15.46
C LEU A 55 1.66 1.30 -15.45
N GLN A 56 1.04 1.77 -14.38
CA GLN A 56 -0.40 1.72 -14.17
C GLN A 56 -1.13 3.01 -14.60
N HIS A 57 -0.40 4.11 -14.88
CA HIS A 57 -0.99 5.34 -15.44
C HIS A 57 -1.34 5.22 -16.93
N GLU A 58 -0.81 4.21 -17.62
CA GLU A 58 -1.02 4.01 -19.06
C GLU A 58 -2.40 3.41 -19.40
N ARG A 59 -3.13 2.87 -18.42
CA ARG A 59 -4.38 2.10 -18.65
C ARG A 59 -5.68 2.81 -18.29
N SER A 60 -5.64 4.08 -17.90
CA SER A 60 -6.85 4.89 -17.71
C SER A 60 -7.59 5.23 -19.01
N GLY A 61 -7.04 4.87 -20.18
CA GLY A 61 -7.72 4.96 -21.48
C GLY A 61 -8.18 3.60 -21.99
N TYR A 62 -9.38 3.16 -21.62
CA TYR A 62 -10.10 2.16 -22.42
C TYR A 62 -10.74 2.86 -23.64
N ASP A 63 -9.97 3.03 -24.71
CA ASP A 63 -10.47 2.94 -26.09
C ASP A 63 -9.33 2.48 -27.00
N GLY A 64 -9.60 1.48 -27.83
CA GLY A 64 -8.60 0.71 -28.57
C GLY A 64 -8.03 1.46 -29.76
N LEU A 65 -7.12 2.41 -29.54
CA LEU A 65 -6.31 3.02 -30.58
C LEU A 65 -4.82 2.83 -30.29
N GLU A 66 -4.07 2.54 -31.35
CA GLU A 66 -2.67 2.18 -31.35
C GLU A 66 -1.79 3.23 -30.65
N MET A 67 -0.81 2.70 -29.92
CA MET A 67 0.08 3.39 -29.00
C MET A 67 1.15 4.19 -29.75
N ASP A 68 0.94 5.48 -29.96
CA ASP A 68 2.04 6.42 -30.17
C ASP A 68 2.63 6.79 -28.81
N GLY A 69 3.90 6.45 -28.63
CA GLY A 69 4.61 6.47 -27.36
C GLY A 69 4.67 7.86 -26.72
N TYR A 70 4.06 7.98 -25.54
CA TYR A 70 4.43 9.02 -24.58
C TYR A 70 5.47 8.41 -23.64
N GLU A 71 6.74 8.78 -23.82
CA GLU A 71 7.80 8.43 -22.88
C GLU A 71 7.47 9.02 -21.51
N THR A 72 6.98 8.20 -20.59
CA THR A 72 6.96 8.56 -19.18
C THR A 72 8.42 8.69 -18.73
N ASN A 73 8.77 9.86 -18.18
CA ASN A 73 10.12 10.08 -17.65
C ASN A 73 10.35 9.10 -16.49
N VAL A 74 11.06 8.00 -16.77
CA VAL A 74 11.36 6.90 -15.84
C VAL A 74 12.09 7.34 -14.56
N ASN A 75 12.55 8.60 -14.50
CA ASN A 75 13.25 9.16 -13.36
C ASN A 75 12.33 9.87 -12.35
N GLU A 76 11.06 10.13 -12.67
CA GLU A 76 10.13 10.75 -11.71
C GLU A 76 9.38 9.69 -10.86
N PRO A 77 9.24 9.90 -9.54
CA PRO A 77 8.39 9.07 -8.71
C PRO A 77 6.93 9.18 -9.20
N ALA A 78 6.20 8.06 -9.20
CA ALA A 78 4.78 8.10 -9.54
C ALA A 78 4.04 9.01 -8.54
N ALA A 79 3.14 9.86 -9.05
CA ALA A 79 2.18 10.55 -8.19
C ALA A 79 1.44 9.50 -7.34
N ASP A 80 1.39 9.73 -6.03
CA ASP A 80 0.73 8.88 -5.03
C ASP A 80 1.35 7.48 -4.82
N ALA A 81 2.67 7.37 -4.90
CA ALA A 81 3.39 6.10 -4.74
C ALA A 81 3.14 5.48 -3.35
N LEU A 82 3.23 6.27 -2.27
CA LEU A 82 3.03 5.76 -0.91
C LEU A 82 1.60 5.30 -0.70
N LEU A 83 0.63 6.14 -1.07
CA LEU A 83 -0.78 5.82 -0.94
C LEU A 83 -1.12 4.54 -1.71
N THR A 84 -0.57 4.38 -2.91
CA THR A 84 -0.77 3.17 -3.72
C THR A 84 -0.21 1.94 -3.03
N HIS A 85 1.02 2.00 -2.51
CA HIS A 85 1.63 0.88 -1.77
C HIS A 85 0.85 0.53 -0.49
N ALA A 86 0.36 1.53 0.27
CA ALA A 86 -0.47 1.30 1.45
C ALA A 86 -1.79 0.59 1.09
N LYS A 87 -2.44 1.03 0.02
CA LYS A 87 -3.66 0.40 -0.48
C LYS A 87 -3.43 -1.04 -0.95
N ILE A 88 -2.31 -1.32 -1.63
CA ILE A 88 -1.92 -2.68 -2.04
C ILE A 88 -1.65 -3.57 -0.83
N TYR A 89 -0.99 -3.03 0.21
CA TYR A 89 -0.75 -3.75 1.45
C TYR A 89 -2.06 -4.19 2.11
N ALA A 90 -3.03 -3.28 2.22
CA ALA A 90 -4.37 -3.59 2.74
C ALA A 90 -5.09 -4.63 1.88
N LEU A 91 -5.02 -4.50 0.54
CA LEU A 91 -5.60 -5.45 -0.40
C LEU A 91 -4.97 -6.84 -0.26
N ALA A 92 -3.64 -6.91 -0.12
CA ALA A 92 -2.90 -8.14 0.04
C ALA A 92 -3.25 -8.85 1.35
N GLU A 93 -3.47 -8.12 2.43
CA GLU A 93 -3.97 -8.67 3.69
C GLU A 93 -5.40 -9.21 3.52
N LYS A 94 -6.31 -8.43 2.93
CA LYS A 94 -7.70 -8.84 2.67
C LYS A 94 -7.79 -10.17 1.90
N TYR A 95 -6.88 -10.38 0.93
CA TYR A 95 -6.84 -11.59 0.11
C TYR A 95 -5.80 -12.63 0.56
N LEU A 96 -5.15 -12.43 1.71
CA LEU A 96 -4.16 -13.34 2.28
C LEU A 96 -3.02 -13.69 1.30
N ILE A 97 -2.52 -12.68 0.57
CA ILE A 97 -1.43 -12.78 -0.41
C ILE A 97 -0.13 -12.29 0.25
N ARG A 98 0.48 -13.17 1.06
CA ARG A 98 1.64 -12.82 1.92
C ARG A 98 2.80 -12.19 1.14
N GLY A 99 3.11 -12.71 -0.05
CA GLY A 99 4.19 -12.18 -0.88
C GLY A 99 3.92 -10.77 -1.40
N LEU A 100 2.66 -10.47 -1.78
CA LEU A 100 2.27 -9.13 -2.22
C LEU A 100 2.32 -8.14 -1.05
N LYS A 101 1.87 -8.56 0.14
CA LYS A 101 1.95 -7.75 1.37
C LYS A 101 3.40 -7.38 1.69
N ALA A 102 4.30 -8.36 1.65
CA ALA A 102 5.73 -8.14 1.88
C ALA A 102 6.37 -7.23 0.82
N LEU A 103 6.00 -7.40 -0.46
CA LEU A 103 6.47 -6.54 -1.55
C LEU A 103 5.99 -5.10 -1.38
N ALA A 104 4.71 -4.91 -1.05
CA ALA A 104 4.12 -3.59 -0.80
C ALA A 104 4.81 -2.86 0.35
N LEU A 105 5.10 -3.56 1.45
CA LEU A 105 5.90 -2.99 2.54
C LEU A 105 7.29 -2.57 2.09
N ARG A 106 7.98 -3.41 1.31
CA ARG A 106 9.33 -3.10 0.80
C ARG A 106 9.33 -1.88 -0.11
N GLN A 107 8.38 -1.82 -1.04
CA GLN A 107 8.28 -0.69 -1.97
C GLN A 107 7.84 0.60 -1.25
N PHE A 108 6.93 0.51 -0.26
CA PHE A 108 6.58 1.63 0.60
C PHE A 108 7.79 2.21 1.33
N LYS A 109 8.61 1.35 1.96
CA LYS A 109 9.86 1.76 2.62
C LYS A 109 10.81 2.45 1.66
N ALA A 110 10.96 1.93 0.45
CA ALA A 110 11.81 2.55 -0.57
C ALA A 110 11.28 3.94 -0.96
N ALA A 111 9.99 4.06 -1.27
CA ALA A 111 9.34 5.32 -1.62
C ALA A 111 9.48 6.36 -0.51
N ALA A 112 9.37 5.95 0.76
CA ALA A 112 9.50 6.83 1.91
C ALA A 112 10.91 7.40 2.14
N THR A 113 11.92 6.96 1.37
CA THR A 113 13.31 7.43 1.51
C THR A 113 13.80 8.35 0.39
N VAL A 114 13.05 8.45 -0.72
CA VAL A 114 13.55 9.13 -1.93
C VAL A 114 13.08 10.57 -2.02
N SER A 115 11.76 10.77 -2.09
CA SER A 115 11.13 12.08 -2.21
C SER A 115 9.72 11.95 -1.69
N LEU A 116 9.43 12.68 -0.63
CA LEU A 116 8.14 12.62 0.04
C LEU A 116 7.32 13.85 -0.33
N ASP A 117 6.19 13.60 -0.98
CA ASP A 117 5.09 14.55 -0.97
C ASP A 117 4.29 14.35 0.32
N ILE A 118 4.03 15.46 1.03
CA ILE A 118 3.36 15.41 2.33
C ILE A 118 1.90 14.97 2.20
N ASP A 119 1.23 15.27 1.09
CA ASP A 119 -0.17 14.91 0.88
C ASP A 119 -0.31 13.41 0.54
N ASP A 120 0.59 12.88 -0.30
CA ASP A 120 0.72 11.42 -0.52
C ASP A 120 1.02 10.69 0.80
N PHE A 121 1.96 11.21 1.60
CA PHE A 121 2.30 10.65 2.90
C PHE A 121 1.10 10.62 3.86
N LEU A 122 0.37 11.73 4.00
CA LEU A 122 -0.79 11.81 4.89
C LEU A 122 -1.92 10.89 4.42
N GLY A 123 -2.18 10.84 3.11
CA GLY A 123 -3.12 9.89 2.52
C GLY A 123 -2.73 8.44 2.83
N ALA A 124 -1.46 8.11 2.68
CA ALA A 124 -0.92 6.79 3.00
C ALA A 124 -1.07 6.44 4.49
N ALA A 125 -0.72 7.36 5.39
CA ALA A 125 -0.84 7.17 6.83
C ALA A 125 -2.30 6.89 7.25
N LEU A 126 -3.26 7.64 6.70
CA LEU A 126 -4.68 7.39 6.90
C LEU A 126 -5.09 5.97 6.48
N VAL A 127 -4.67 5.53 5.30
CA VAL A 127 -4.96 4.16 4.84
C VAL A 127 -4.32 3.13 5.75
N VAL A 128 -3.05 3.31 6.12
CA VAL A 128 -2.33 2.39 7.01
C VAL A 128 -3.10 2.20 8.33
N TYR A 129 -3.42 3.28 9.04
CA TYR A 129 -4.06 3.18 10.35
C TYR A 129 -5.52 2.73 10.30
N LYS A 130 -6.24 2.98 9.19
CA LYS A 130 -7.63 2.53 9.02
C LYS A 130 -7.76 1.09 8.53
N SER A 131 -6.73 0.55 7.88
CA SER A 131 -6.77 -0.80 7.29
C SER A 131 -5.97 -1.86 8.03
N THR A 132 -5.17 -1.46 9.02
CA THR A 132 -4.36 -2.37 9.83
C THR A 132 -4.84 -2.39 11.28
N ILE A 133 -4.67 -3.53 11.96
CA ILE A 133 -4.84 -3.63 13.41
C ILE A 133 -3.57 -3.18 14.15
N GLU A 134 -3.64 -3.00 15.46
CA GLU A 134 -2.52 -2.49 16.28
C GLU A 134 -1.26 -3.37 16.22
N ASP A 135 -1.42 -4.69 16.17
CA ASP A 135 -0.32 -5.64 16.08
C ASP A 135 0.33 -5.72 14.69
N ASP A 136 -0.33 -5.19 13.65
CA ASP A 136 0.25 -5.10 12.31
C ASP A 136 1.16 -3.86 12.23
N ARG A 137 2.37 -4.04 12.79
CA ARG A 137 3.39 -2.99 12.91
C ARG A 137 4.11 -2.66 11.61
N GLY A 138 3.94 -3.46 10.55
CA GLY A 138 4.74 -3.37 9.33
C GLY A 138 4.80 -1.97 8.71
N LEU A 139 3.67 -1.44 8.25
CA LEU A 139 3.59 -0.09 7.71
C LEU A 139 3.48 0.99 8.79
N ARG A 140 2.87 0.68 9.94
CA ARG A 140 2.72 1.65 11.05
C ARG A 140 4.09 2.14 11.56
N ASP A 141 5.05 1.24 11.73
CA ASP A 141 6.41 1.61 12.15
C ASP A 141 7.08 2.53 11.12
N VAL A 142 6.84 2.31 9.82
CA VAL A 142 7.41 3.17 8.77
C VAL A 142 6.80 4.56 8.81
N VAL A 143 5.48 4.66 9.04
CA VAL A 143 4.79 5.96 9.17
C VAL A 143 5.35 6.74 10.37
N VAL A 144 5.50 6.08 11.53
CA VAL A 144 6.07 6.68 12.74
C VAL A 144 7.52 7.13 12.49
N GLU A 145 8.36 6.25 11.95
CA GLU A 145 9.76 6.56 11.64
C GLU A 145 9.88 7.75 10.68
N THR A 146 9.01 7.82 9.67
CA THR A 146 9.00 8.92 8.69
C THR A 146 8.62 10.24 9.35
N LEU A 147 7.55 10.27 10.16
CA LEU A 147 7.17 11.47 10.91
C LEU A 147 8.25 11.92 11.89
N SER A 148 8.95 10.99 12.55
CA SER A 148 10.04 11.33 13.45
C SER A 148 11.23 11.95 12.73
N LYS A 149 11.51 11.54 11.49
CA LYS A 149 12.56 12.14 10.64
C LYS A 149 12.16 13.51 10.09
N HIS A 150 10.86 13.75 9.93
CA HIS A 150 10.28 14.99 9.42
C HIS A 150 9.53 15.76 10.52
N SER A 151 10.19 15.98 11.65
CA SER A 151 9.58 16.66 12.81
C SER A 151 9.07 18.07 12.48
N GLU A 152 9.63 18.73 11.46
CA GLU A 152 9.19 20.01 10.94
C GLU A 152 7.75 19.99 10.40
N TRP A 153 7.24 18.83 9.98
CA TRP A 153 5.86 18.69 9.51
C TRP A 153 4.84 18.74 10.64
N LEU A 154 5.25 18.54 11.90
CA LEU A 154 4.34 18.56 13.05
C LEU A 154 3.74 19.95 13.30
N ASP A 155 4.30 21.00 12.69
CA ASP A 155 3.76 22.36 12.74
C ASP A 155 2.68 22.63 11.67
N GLU A 156 2.59 21.77 10.65
CA GLU A 156 1.59 21.89 9.59
C GLU A 156 0.19 21.52 10.10
N GLU A 157 -0.80 22.38 9.85
CA GLU A 157 -2.18 22.19 10.29
C GLU A 157 -2.75 20.85 9.78
N LYS A 158 -2.52 20.53 8.51
CA LYS A 158 -2.97 19.28 7.90
C LYS A 158 -2.39 18.02 8.56
N VAL A 159 -1.15 18.08 9.02
CA VAL A 159 -0.52 16.95 9.73
C VAL A 159 -1.14 16.81 11.11
N ARG A 160 -1.33 17.92 11.83
CA ARG A 160 -2.00 17.94 13.13
C ARG A 160 -3.42 17.41 13.06
N ASP A 161 -4.15 17.69 11.99
CA ASP A 161 -5.51 17.19 11.81
C ASP A 161 -5.55 15.69 11.58
N VAL A 162 -4.63 15.14 10.78
CA VAL A 162 -4.48 13.69 10.63
C VAL A 162 -4.08 13.02 11.94
N LEU A 163 -3.19 13.63 12.73
CA LEU A 163 -2.81 13.11 14.06
C LEU A 163 -4.00 13.08 15.04
N LYS A 164 -4.85 14.12 15.02
CA LYS A 164 -6.08 14.16 15.83
C LYS A 164 -7.09 13.10 15.38
N GLU A 165 -7.24 12.91 14.07
CA GLU A 165 -8.14 11.88 13.52
C GLU A 165 -7.63 10.47 13.86
N LEU A 166 -6.32 10.26 13.78
CA LEU A 166 -5.67 8.99 14.04
C LEU A 166 -5.11 8.95 15.46
N GLY A 167 -6.00 8.84 16.45
CA GLY A 167 -5.59 8.71 17.86
C GLY A 167 -4.50 7.65 18.09
N ALA A 168 -4.60 6.50 17.43
CA ALA A 168 -3.59 5.43 17.47
C ALA A 168 -2.20 5.86 16.96
N LEU A 169 -2.14 6.70 15.92
CA LEU A 169 -0.86 7.25 15.43
C LEU A 169 -0.24 8.19 16.48
N THR A 170 -1.07 8.98 17.17
CA THR A 170 -0.60 9.83 18.26
C THR A 170 -0.01 9.01 19.42
N TYR A 171 -0.63 7.87 19.77
CA TYR A 171 -0.07 6.95 20.78
C TYR A 171 1.27 6.37 20.33
N ASP A 172 1.35 5.85 19.10
CA ASP A 172 2.58 5.26 18.57
C ASP A 172 3.76 6.25 18.54
N ILE A 173 3.50 7.51 18.17
CA ILE A 173 4.50 8.58 18.17
C ILE A 173 4.97 8.90 19.60
N ASN A 174 4.05 8.97 20.55
CA ASN A 174 4.41 9.22 21.95
C ASN A 174 5.25 8.08 22.54
N ASP A 175 4.90 6.84 22.27
CA ASP A 175 5.68 5.67 22.70
C ASP A 175 7.09 5.69 22.12
N MET A 176 7.23 6.07 20.85
CA MET A 176 8.53 6.26 20.20
C MET A 176 9.36 7.35 20.86
N PHE A 177 8.78 8.52 21.19
CA PHE A 177 9.49 9.57 21.89
C PHE A 177 9.89 9.18 23.32
N ILE A 178 9.03 8.47 24.04
CA ILE A 178 9.33 7.93 25.38
C ILE A 178 10.52 6.98 25.28
N TYR A 179 10.51 6.07 24.30
CA TYR A 179 11.60 5.13 24.05
C TYR A 179 12.92 5.86 23.75
N MET A 180 12.92 6.82 22.83
CA MET A 180 14.13 7.57 22.47
C MET A 180 14.70 8.40 23.64
N ARG A 181 13.84 8.91 24.52
CA ARG A 181 14.25 9.64 25.73
C ARG A 181 14.93 8.71 26.75
N GLN A 182 14.47 7.46 26.86
CA GLN A 182 15.07 6.46 27.75
C GLN A 182 16.43 5.96 27.24
N GLU A 183 16.64 5.92 25.92
CA GLU A 183 17.91 5.49 25.32
C GLU A 183 18.97 6.60 25.19
N HIS A 184 18.74 7.83 25.68
CA HIS A 184 19.67 8.96 25.56
C HIS A 184 20.11 9.28 24.11
N ARG A 185 19.32 8.93 23.08
CA ARG A 185 19.65 9.19 21.66
C ARG A 185 19.44 10.63 21.18
N PHE A 186 19.19 11.56 22.10
CA PHE A 186 19.00 13.00 21.82
C PHE A 186 20.27 13.84 22.07
N TYR A 187 21.44 13.21 22.24
CA TYR A 187 22.73 13.88 22.45
C TYR A 187 23.76 13.50 21.39
#